data_AF-A0A4Y2WL90-F1
#
_entry.id   AF-A0A4Y2WL90-F1
#
_cell.length_a   1.000
_cell.length_b   1.000
_cell.length_c   1.000
_cell.angle_alpha   90.00
_cell.angle_beta   90.00
_cell.angle_gamma   90.00
#
_symmetry.space_group_name_H-M   'P 1'
#
loop_
_entity.id
_entity.type
_entity.pdbx_description
1 polymer ?
#
loop_
_entity_poly.entity_id
_entity_poly.type
_entity_poly.pdbx_seq_one_letter_code
_entity_poly.pdbx_strand_id
1 'polypeptide(L)'
;MFWFQRLPITTQQILSASTDKLASLALTADTIAEVSGVRTCVNSVEVESARLNRLEAQISELTSAVQQVQSNYKRFRNASPHRRYRIRFSSRNRSFCWYHSKFGKNSHKCVPPCDFSENK
;
A
#
# COMPACT_ATOMS: atom_id res chain seq x y z
N MET A 1 -26.71 40.82 2.73
CA MET A 1 -25.98 40.47 3.97
C MET A 1 -25.41 39.06 3.85
N PHE A 2 -24.09 38.90 3.92
CA PHE A 2 -23.39 37.64 3.62
C PHE A 2 -23.72 36.45 4.56
N TRP A 3 -24.17 36.70 5.79
CA TRP A 3 -24.47 35.65 6.77
C TRP A 3 -25.71 34.83 6.38
N PHE A 4 -26.73 35.47 5.81
CA PHE A 4 -27.99 34.83 5.40
C PHE A 4 -27.76 33.75 4.34
N GLN A 5 -26.84 33.99 3.39
CA GLN A 5 -26.50 33.04 2.32
C GLN A 5 -25.77 31.78 2.81
N ARG A 6 -25.23 31.79 4.03
CA ARG A 6 -24.51 30.65 4.63
C ARG A 6 -25.41 29.73 5.45
N LEU A 7 -26.67 30.12 5.66
CA LEU A 7 -27.65 29.32 6.38
C LEU A 7 -28.24 28.23 5.47
N PRO A 8 -28.69 27.08 6.02
CA PRO A 8 -29.44 26.09 5.25
C PRO A 8 -30.65 26.71 4.54
N ILE A 9 -31.02 26.17 3.38
CA ILE A 9 -32.10 26.74 2.57
C ILE A 9 -33.43 26.82 3.32
N THR A 10 -33.69 25.85 4.22
CA THR A 10 -34.89 25.79 5.05
C THR A 10 -34.96 26.94 6.05
N THR A 11 -33.83 27.28 6.68
CA THR A 11 -33.78 28.41 7.63
C THR A 11 -33.85 29.75 6.88
N GLN A 12 -33.23 29.87 5.70
CA GLN A 12 -33.38 31.04 4.83
C GLN A 12 -34.85 31.29 4.45
N GLN A 13 -35.58 30.24 4.08
CA GLN A 13 -37.01 30.34 3.74
C GLN A 13 -37.84 30.85 4.93
N ILE A 14 -37.63 30.30 6.13
CA ILE A 14 -38.35 30.71 7.34
C ILE A 14 -38.05 32.18 7.66
N LEU A 15 -36.77 32.56 7.65
CA LEU A 15 -36.36 33.92 7.99
C LEU A 15 -36.78 34.95 6.93
N SER A 16 -36.93 34.56 5.66
CA SER A 16 -37.38 35.45 4.58
C SER A 16 -38.80 35.98 4.76
N ALA A 17 -39.64 35.27 5.53
CA ALA A 17 -40.99 35.68 5.87
C ALA A 17 -41.05 36.66 7.05
N SER A 18 -39.95 36.81 7.80
CA SER A 18 -39.87 37.75 8.93
C SER A 18 -39.39 39.13 8.49
N THR A 19 -39.95 40.17 9.09
CA THR A 19 -39.54 41.59 8.90
C THR A 19 -38.73 42.11 10.08
N ASP A 20 -38.25 41.21 10.95
CA ASP A 20 -37.57 41.56 12.17
C ASP A 20 -36.20 42.23 11.94
N LYS A 21 -35.73 42.91 12.99
CA LYS A 21 -34.37 43.45 13.04
C LYS A 21 -33.35 42.31 13.01
N LEU A 22 -32.17 42.60 12.46
CA LEU A 22 -31.06 41.63 12.30
C LEU A 22 -30.77 40.78 13.54
N ALA A 23 -30.74 41.40 14.73
CA ALA A 23 -30.46 40.69 15.97
C ALA A 23 -31.52 39.62 16.30
N SER A 24 -32.80 39.90 16.03
CA SER A 24 -33.89 38.95 16.23
C SER A 24 -33.90 37.85 15.17
N LEU A 25 -33.55 38.19 13.91
CA LEU A 25 -33.35 37.20 12.85
C LEU A 25 -32.19 36.24 13.16
N ALA A 26 -31.13 36.71 13.81
CA ALA A 26 -30.03 35.85 14.25
C ALA A 26 -30.48 34.89 15.36
N LEU A 27 -31.19 35.38 16.38
CA LEU A 27 -31.71 34.55 17.47
C LEU A 27 -32.69 33.48 16.99
N THR A 28 -33.57 33.83 16.05
CA THR A 28 -34.48 32.87 15.43
C THR A 28 -33.74 31.84 14.59
N ALA A 29 -32.69 32.24 13.86
CA ALA A 29 -31.83 31.30 13.15
C ALA A 29 -31.15 30.29 14.11
N ASP A 30 -30.62 30.77 15.24
CA ASP A 30 -29.99 29.92 16.26
C ASP A 30 -31.01 28.95 16.87
N THR A 31 -32.22 29.43 17.18
CA THR A 31 -33.31 28.59 17.71
C THR A 31 -33.70 27.48 16.72
N ILE A 32 -33.79 27.81 15.42
CA ILE A 32 -34.10 26.81 14.39
C ILE A 32 -32.98 25.77 14.28
N ALA A 33 -31.71 26.17 14.40
CA ALA A 33 -30.57 25.26 14.38
C ALA A 33 -30.58 24.28 15.56
N GLU A 34 -30.95 24.77 16.76
CA GLU A 34 -31.09 23.93 17.95
C GLU A 34 -32.24 22.92 17.82
N VAL A 35 -33.41 23.36 17.37
CA VAL A 35 -34.61 22.51 17.26
C VAL A 35 -34.48 21.49 16.13
N SER A 36 -33.91 21.90 14.99
CA SER A 36 -33.87 21.03 13.81
C SER A 36 -32.88 19.87 13.98
N GLY A 37 -32.00 19.88 14.99
CA GLY A 37 -30.93 18.89 15.17
C GLY A 37 -29.90 18.87 14.04
N VAL A 38 -30.12 19.66 12.99
CA VAL A 38 -29.20 19.96 11.91
C VAL A 38 -28.14 20.86 12.52
N ARG A 39 -27.12 20.22 13.12
CA ARG A 39 -25.82 20.84 13.26
C ARG A 39 -25.48 21.37 11.88
N THR A 40 -25.52 22.68 11.74
CA THR A 40 -25.20 23.37 10.50
C THR A 40 -23.77 22.97 10.19
N CYS A 41 -23.60 21.98 9.33
CA CYS A 41 -22.32 21.61 8.76
C CYS A 41 -21.98 22.73 7.79
N VAL A 42 -21.63 23.89 8.34
CA VAL A 42 -21.05 25.01 7.61
C VAL A 42 -19.92 24.39 6.80
N ASN A 43 -19.95 24.53 5.48
CA ASN A 43 -19.13 23.82 4.47
C ASN A 43 -17.69 23.47 4.89
N SER A 44 -17.07 24.25 5.78
CA SER A 44 -15.80 23.95 6.44
C SER A 44 -15.73 22.56 7.12
N VAL A 45 -16.80 22.08 7.76
CA VAL A 45 -16.78 20.78 8.47
C VAL A 45 -16.85 19.62 7.47
N GLU A 46 -17.62 19.74 6.40
CA GLU A 46 -17.70 18.72 5.35
C GLU A 46 -16.40 18.63 4.55
N VAL A 47 -15.78 19.76 4.23
CA VAL A 47 -14.48 19.82 3.54
C VAL A 47 -13.39 19.18 4.40
N GLU A 48 -13.38 19.45 5.70
CA GLU A 48 -12.40 18.85 6.62
C GLU A 48 -12.65 17.33 6.77
N SER A 49 -13.90 16.90 6.85
CA SER A 49 -14.25 15.47 6.91
C SER A 49 -13.83 14.72 5.63
N ALA A 50 -14.07 15.31 4.45
CA ALA A 50 -13.62 14.74 3.19
C ALA A 50 -12.08 14.67 3.07
N ARG A 51 -11.38 15.67 3.63
CA ARG A 51 -9.91 15.69 3.69
C ARG A 51 -9.37 14.61 4.63
N LEU A 52 -9.99 14.43 5.80
CA LEU A 52 -9.63 13.37 6.75
C LEU A 52 -9.82 11.98 6.14
N ASN A 53 -10.95 11.73 5.48
CA ASN A 53 -11.21 10.46 4.79
C ASN A 53 -10.18 10.16 3.70
N ARG A 54 -9.74 11.18 2.94
CA ARG A 54 -8.68 11.04 1.94
C ARG A 54 -7.33 10.71 2.57
N LEU A 55 -6.99 11.37 3.68
CA LEU A 55 -5.75 11.09 4.41
C LEU A 55 -5.75 9.68 4.99
N GLU A 56 -6.87 9.22 5.54
CA GLU A 56 -7.01 7.87 6.08
C GLU A 56 -6.83 6.80 4.98
N ALA A 57 -7.42 7.03 3.80
CA ALA A 57 -7.22 6.16 2.65
C ALA A 57 -5.75 6.11 2.20
N GLN A 58 -5.07 7.26 2.13
CA GLN A 58 -3.64 7.32 1.79
C GLN A 58 -2.76 6.62 2.82
N ILE A 59 -3.06 6.74 4.11
CA ILE A 59 -2.33 6.05 5.18
C ILE A 59 -2.53 4.54 5.05
N SER A 60 -3.74 4.07 4.77
CA SER A 60 -4.04 2.65 4.57
C SER A 60 -3.26 2.08 3.38
N GLU A 61 -3.25 2.80 2.25
CA GLU A 61 -2.51 2.41 1.04
C GLU A 61 -0.99 2.35 1.30
N LEU A 62 -0.42 3.37 1.93
CA LEU A 62 0.99 3.40 2.30
C LEU A 62 1.36 2.26 3.25
N THR A 63 0.50 1.97 4.23
CA THR A 63 0.71 0.87 5.18
C THR A 63 0.73 -0.48 4.45
N SER A 64 -0.19 -0.70 3.51
CA SER A 64 -0.23 -1.90 2.67
C SER A 64 1.04 -2.04 1.80
N ALA A 65 1.47 -0.95 1.15
CA ALA A 65 2.69 -0.93 0.35
C ALA A 65 3.93 -1.27 1.18
N VAL A 66 4.05 -0.72 2.40
CA VAL A 66 5.16 -1.02 3.32
C VAL A 66 5.15 -2.50 3.71
N GLN A 67 4.00 -3.08 4.04
CA GLN A 67 3.89 -4.51 4.36
C GLN A 67 4.29 -5.40 3.18
N GLN A 68 3.90 -5.03 1.96
CA GLN A 68 4.28 -5.76 0.75
C GLN A 68 5.80 -5.72 0.50
N VAL A 69 6.44 -4.57 0.68
CA VAL A 69 7.90 -4.45 0.54
C VAL A 69 8.62 -5.29 1.60
N GLN A 70 8.17 -5.26 2.86
CA GLN A 70 8.77 -6.05 3.93
C GLN A 70 8.63 -7.56 3.70
N SER A 71 7.47 -8.02 3.23
CA SER A 71 7.25 -9.44 2.93
C SER A 71 8.11 -9.92 1.76
N ASN A 72 8.21 -9.13 0.69
CA ASN A 72 9.09 -9.41 -0.44
C ASN A 72 10.56 -9.47 -0.01
N TYR A 73 11.01 -8.52 0.82
CA TYR A 73 12.38 -8.50 1.34
C TYR A 73 12.73 -9.78 2.13
N LYS A 74 11.82 -10.26 2.99
CA LYS A 74 11.98 -11.53 3.72
C LYS A 74 12.10 -12.74 2.78
N ARG A 75 11.32 -12.75 1.68
CA ARG A 75 11.37 -13.81 0.66
C ARG A 75 12.73 -13.88 -0.03
N PHE A 76 13.32 -12.73 -0.37
CA PHE A 76 14.63 -12.68 -1.02
C PHE A 76 15.80 -13.06 -0.10
N ARG A 77 15.72 -12.76 1.21
CA ARG A 77 16.73 -13.23 2.19
C ARG A 77 16.72 -14.75 2.37
N ASN A 78 15.55 -15.37 2.32
CA ASN A 78 15.43 -16.83 2.47
C ASN A 78 15.80 -17.60 1.18
N ALA A 79 15.85 -16.92 0.04
CA ALA A 79 16.40 -17.44 -1.20
C ALA A 79 17.93 -17.34 -1.18
N SER A 80 18.59 -18.10 -0.29
CA SER A 80 20.04 -18.20 -0.25
C SER A 80 20.59 -18.41 -1.68
N PRO A 81 21.43 -17.49 -2.21
CA PRO A 81 22.05 -17.63 -3.53
C PRO A 81 22.80 -18.96 -3.68
N HIS A 82 23.23 -19.53 -2.55
CA HIS A 82 23.95 -20.78 -2.47
C HIS A 82 23.14 -22.01 -2.94
N ARG A 83 21.80 -21.94 -2.99
CA ARG A 83 20.97 -23.03 -3.54
C ARG A 83 20.86 -22.98 -5.07
N ARG A 84 21.05 -21.82 -5.71
CA ARG A 84 21.00 -21.69 -7.17
C ARG A 84 22.26 -22.22 -7.87
N TYR A 85 23.39 -22.32 -7.17
CA TYR A 85 24.60 -22.94 -7.74
C TYR A 85 24.52 -24.47 -7.81
N ARG A 86 23.55 -25.10 -7.13
CA ARG A 86 23.30 -26.53 -7.28
C ARG A 86 22.35 -26.80 -8.45
N ILE A 87 22.59 -26.15 -9.60
CA ILE A 87 22.10 -26.67 -10.87
C ILE A 87 22.75 -28.05 -10.98
N ARG A 88 21.93 -29.08 -10.78
CA ARG A 88 22.28 -30.46 -11.09
C ARG A 88 22.83 -30.42 -12.51
N PHE A 89 24.15 -30.53 -12.67
CA PHE A 89 24.72 -30.87 -13.95
C PHE A 89 24.02 -32.15 -14.36
N SER A 90 23.13 -32.02 -15.34
CA SER A 90 22.43 -33.15 -15.92
C SER A 90 23.51 -34.13 -16.36
N SER A 91 23.60 -35.26 -15.66
CA SER A 91 24.58 -36.33 -15.88
C SER A 91 24.22 -37.13 -17.14
N ARG A 92 23.78 -36.45 -18.19
CA ARG A 92 23.42 -37.06 -19.46
C ARG A 92 24.67 -37.03 -20.33
N ASN A 93 25.33 -38.19 -20.42
CA ASN A 93 26.48 -38.49 -21.27
C ASN A 93 27.79 -37.74 -20.95
N ARG A 94 28.40 -38.01 -19.79
CA ARG A 94 29.84 -37.77 -19.67
C ARG A 94 30.56 -39.11 -19.70
N SER A 95 31.25 -39.37 -20.80
CA SER A 95 32.30 -40.40 -20.92
C SER A 95 33.39 -40.25 -19.86
N PHE A 96 33.47 -39.10 -19.19
CA PHE A 96 34.47 -38.79 -18.17
C PHE A 96 33.81 -38.51 -16.82
N CYS A 97 34.45 -38.97 -15.74
CA CYS A 97 33.99 -38.72 -14.37
C CYS A 97 34.01 -37.22 -14.02
N TRP A 98 33.32 -36.82 -12.95
CA TRP A 98 33.27 -35.42 -12.50
C TRP A 98 34.67 -34.80 -12.33
N TYR A 99 35.63 -35.56 -11.82
CA TYR A 99 37.00 -35.09 -11.60
C TYR A 99 37.72 -34.82 -12.92
N HIS A 100 37.69 -35.74 -13.90
CA HIS A 100 38.26 -35.50 -15.23
C HIS A 100 37.51 -34.42 -16.01
N SER A 101 36.20 -34.27 -15.81
CA SER A 101 35.43 -33.18 -16.41
C SER A 101 35.80 -31.80 -15.85
N LYS A 102 36.29 -31.73 -14.61
CA LYS A 102 36.64 -30.46 -13.94
C LYS A 102 38.13 -30.13 -14.05
N PHE A 103 39.00 -31.13 -13.97
CA PHE A 103 40.45 -30.97 -13.87
C PHE A 103 41.21 -31.49 -15.11
N GLY A 104 40.52 -32.18 -16.03
CA GLY A 104 41.17 -32.81 -17.19
C GLY A 104 42.24 -33.81 -16.75
N LYS A 105 43.32 -33.92 -17.54
CA LYS A 105 44.48 -34.78 -17.27
C LYS A 105 45.20 -34.53 -15.94
N ASN A 106 44.95 -33.39 -15.28
CA ASN A 106 45.53 -33.07 -13.98
C ASN A 106 44.69 -33.62 -12.80
N SER A 107 43.76 -34.53 -13.07
CA SER A 107 42.95 -35.17 -12.04
C SER A 107 43.75 -36.25 -11.33
N HIS A 108 43.92 -36.13 -10.02
CA HIS A 108 44.55 -37.16 -9.20
C HIS A 108 43.58 -38.25 -8.73
N LYS A 109 42.30 -38.14 -9.10
CA LYS A 109 41.25 -39.06 -8.67
C LYS A 109 40.33 -39.40 -9.83
N CYS A 110 40.33 -40.66 -10.24
CA CYS A 110 39.41 -41.19 -11.22
C CYS A 110 38.38 -42.11 -10.55
N VAL A 111 37.12 -42.06 -11.02
CA VAL A 111 36.03 -42.91 -10.53
C VAL A 111 35.35 -43.57 -11.73
N PRO A 112 35.36 -44.90 -11.86
CA PRO A 112 34.69 -45.62 -12.95
C PRO A 112 33.15 -45.48 -12.90
N PRO A 113 32.44 -45.55 -14.05
CA PRO A 113 32.97 -45.68 -15.41
C PRO A 113 33.51 -44.34 -15.92
N CYS A 114 34.75 -44.35 -16.42
CA CYS A 114 35.42 -43.16 -16.96
C CYS A 114 36.34 -43.62 -18.10
N ASP A 115 36.08 -43.13 -19.30
CA ASP A 115 36.79 -43.48 -20.54
C ASP A 115 38.12 -42.73 -20.67
N PHE A 116 38.60 -42.11 -19.59
CA PHE A 116 39.87 -41.39 -19.56
C PHE A 116 41.01 -42.39 -19.36
N SER A 117 41.84 -42.57 -20.38
CA SER A 117 42.85 -43.63 -20.51
C SER A 117 44.16 -43.40 -19.74
N GLU A 118 44.25 -42.35 -18.91
CA GLU A 118 45.49 -41.95 -18.24
C GLU A 118 45.28 -41.94 -16.71
N ASN A 119 45.10 -43.14 -16.15
CA ASN A 119 45.27 -43.38 -14.72
C ASN A 119 46.70 -43.89 -14.48
N LYS A 120 47.63 -42.97 -14.18
CA LYS A 120 48.83 -43.30 -13.42
C LYS A 120 48.91 -42.40 -12.21
#